data_AF-A0AAV2I8K0-F1
#
_entry.id   AF-A0AAV2I8K0-F1
#
_cell.length_a   1.000
_cell.length_b   1.000
_cell.length_c   1.000
_cell.angle_alpha   90.00
_cell.angle_beta   90.00
_cell.angle_gamma   90.00
#
_symmetry.space_group_name_H-M   'P 1'
#
loop_
_entity.id
_entity.type
_entity.pdbx_description
1 polymer ?
#
loop_
_entity_poly.entity_id
_entity_poly.type
_entity_poly.pdbx_seq_one_letter_code
_entity_poly.pdbx_strand_id
1 'polypeptide(L)'
;MTMTAVGCLYFGILTFLFCFHQALLSSVVLNVQPATFDPLTTEHLTVNCSYTHSNTSRVQVLISLFLSWSNDSTQQFQDVASINVFSHGHPVNVLTSGDVMASGEINIEGQSYMQLRWVLPNGGQVGFYKCSAEGTDNVGHNVIESDVIEVKGKTPDMNQLLLAIRNITFRQKATEENLEELKRNISSLASQSCNSTEIQSVISPSNLTWLSANALTYLYSNQEVYYLSKQQFHNVSNSQEFCESIGGYLIEIDDVTEYMSILPMLSLIRNLSEMVYTGGTEEHSENHWVFRTSGRSITFFNWRSGQDFSNQGYNCLALFQEYDWKMAETFCSTQFYTYYALCERSI
;
A
#
# COMPACT_ATOMS: atom_id res chain seq x y z
N MET A 1 -49.34 -56.52 52.21
CA MET A 1 -50.45 -55.87 52.91
C MET A 1 -50.19 -54.37 52.86
N THR A 2 -51.05 -53.66 52.13
CA THR A 2 -51.36 -52.21 52.19
C THR A 2 -50.28 -51.12 51.94
N MET A 3 -50.66 -50.25 51.00
CA MET A 3 -50.24 -48.86 50.66
C MET A 3 -50.14 -47.94 51.91
N THR A 4 -49.47 -46.79 51.98
CA THR A 4 -49.54 -45.49 51.23
C THR A 4 -48.41 -44.58 51.80
N ALA A 5 -47.57 -43.83 51.08
CA ALA A 5 -47.72 -42.64 50.22
C ALA A 5 -47.47 -41.25 50.91
N VAL A 6 -46.61 -40.45 50.23
CA VAL A 6 -46.56 -38.97 50.08
C VAL A 6 -45.68 -38.07 51.01
N GLY A 7 -44.81 -37.28 50.34
CA GLY A 7 -44.35 -35.93 50.75
C GLY A 7 -42.82 -35.78 50.85
N CYS A 8 -42.02 -35.58 49.79
CA CYS A 8 -41.77 -34.35 49.01
C CYS A 8 -41.29 -33.13 49.84
N LEU A 9 -40.00 -32.78 49.75
CA LEU A 9 -39.45 -31.44 49.38
C LEU A 9 -38.08 -31.11 50.04
N TYR A 10 -37.13 -30.71 49.18
CA TYR A 10 -35.91 -29.92 49.43
C TYR A 10 -34.84 -30.48 50.38
N PHE A 11 -33.78 -31.08 49.81
CA PHE A 11 -32.41 -30.74 50.21
C PHE A 11 -31.48 -30.94 49.01
N GLY A 12 -31.15 -29.83 48.36
CA GLY A 12 -30.31 -29.77 47.18
C GLY A 12 -28.84 -30.09 47.50
N ILE A 13 -28.29 -31.03 46.73
CA ILE A 13 -27.02 -30.94 45.98
C ILE A 13 -26.11 -29.81 46.47
N LEU A 14 -25.20 -30.11 47.42
CA LEU A 14 -24.17 -29.18 47.86
C LEU A 14 -22.83 -29.89 48.12
N THR A 15 -22.46 -30.79 47.21
CA THR A 15 -21.13 -31.44 47.15
C THR A 15 -20.68 -31.62 45.71
N PHE A 16 -20.70 -30.54 44.92
CA PHE A 16 -19.88 -30.38 43.71
C PHE A 16 -19.11 -29.06 43.87
N LEU A 17 -18.29 -29.00 44.92
CA LEU A 17 -17.40 -27.89 45.19
C LEU A 17 -16.18 -28.01 44.27
N PHE A 18 -16.24 -27.24 43.19
CA PHE A 18 -15.12 -26.46 42.66
C PHE A 18 -13.78 -27.19 42.54
N CYS A 19 -13.67 -28.05 41.54
CA CYS A 19 -12.42 -28.19 40.81
C CYS A 19 -12.50 -27.28 39.57
N PHE A 20 -12.67 -25.97 39.80
CA PHE A 20 -12.36 -24.98 38.77
C PHE A 20 -10.85 -25.02 38.61
N HIS A 21 -10.42 -25.67 37.53
CA HIS A 21 -9.11 -25.46 36.93
C HIS A 21 -8.92 -23.94 36.80
N GLN A 22 -8.16 -23.33 37.71
CA GLN A 22 -7.55 -22.04 37.44
C GLN A 22 -6.52 -22.33 36.35
N ALA A 23 -6.93 -22.18 35.09
CA ALA A 23 -5.96 -21.95 34.03
C ALA A 23 -5.21 -20.69 34.45
N LEU A 24 -3.93 -20.84 34.80
CA LEU A 24 -3.06 -19.67 34.99
C LEU A 24 -3.15 -18.85 33.70
N LEU A 25 -3.69 -17.64 33.81
CA LEU A 25 -3.62 -16.66 32.73
C LEU A 25 -2.14 -16.29 32.58
N SER A 26 -1.50 -16.85 31.55
CA SER A 26 -0.16 -16.42 31.15
C SER A 26 -0.24 -14.98 30.67
N SER A 27 0.67 -14.13 31.14
CA SER A 27 0.81 -12.73 30.73
C SER A 27 1.21 -12.61 29.27
N VAL A 28 2.02 -13.57 28.77
CA VAL A 28 2.41 -13.74 27.37
C VAL A 28 1.58 -14.86 26.76
N VAL A 29 0.93 -14.58 25.64
CA VAL A 29 0.15 -15.56 24.87
C VAL A 29 0.61 -15.54 23.42
N LEU A 30 1.06 -16.69 22.95
CA LEU A 30 1.39 -16.93 21.55
C LEU A 30 0.33 -17.82 20.90
N ASN A 31 -0.31 -17.31 19.85
CA ASN A 31 -1.32 -18.04 19.10
C ASN A 31 -0.94 -18.14 17.63
N VAL A 32 -1.20 -19.29 17.01
CA VAL A 32 -0.93 -19.53 15.59
C VAL A 32 -2.14 -20.10 14.89
N GLN A 33 -2.48 -19.51 13.75
CA GLN A 33 -3.61 -19.92 12.93
C GLN A 33 -3.21 -20.07 11.47
N PRO A 34 -3.34 -21.27 10.87
CA PRO A 34 -3.63 -22.56 11.53
C PRO A 34 -2.37 -23.15 12.19
N ALA A 35 -2.53 -23.88 13.31
CA ALA A 35 -1.41 -24.56 13.99
C ALA A 35 -0.78 -25.70 13.16
N THR A 36 -1.51 -26.21 12.18
CA THR A 36 -1.00 -27.14 11.18
C THR A 36 -1.48 -26.69 9.81
N PHE A 37 -0.56 -26.49 8.87
CA PHE A 37 -0.88 -26.01 7.54
C PHE A 37 -0.38 -26.93 6.43
N ASP A 38 -1.06 -26.89 5.30
CA ASP A 38 -0.62 -27.50 4.05
C ASP A 38 -0.02 -26.42 3.15
N PRO A 39 1.27 -26.51 2.79
CA PRO A 39 1.93 -25.53 1.93
C PRO A 39 1.25 -25.30 0.56
N LEU A 40 0.44 -26.24 0.06
CA LEU A 40 -0.21 -26.13 -1.24
C LEU A 40 -1.58 -25.43 -1.18
N THR A 41 -2.30 -25.55 -0.07
CA THR A 41 -3.69 -25.07 0.01
C THR A 41 -3.91 -23.96 1.04
N THR A 42 -2.96 -23.75 1.95
CA THR A 42 -3.12 -22.75 2.99
C THR A 42 -2.81 -21.38 2.43
N GLU A 43 -3.80 -20.49 2.44
CA GLU A 43 -3.64 -19.14 1.89
C GLU A 43 -2.84 -18.23 2.83
N HIS A 44 -3.01 -18.41 4.15
CA HIS A 44 -2.39 -17.57 5.15
C HIS A 44 -1.97 -18.35 6.39
N LEU A 45 -0.81 -17.95 6.95
CA LEU A 45 -0.38 -18.32 8.29
C LEU A 45 -0.27 -17.05 9.13
N THR A 46 -0.92 -17.01 10.28
CA THR A 46 -0.87 -15.87 11.20
C THR A 46 -0.31 -16.30 12.54
N VAL A 47 0.71 -15.59 13.01
CA VAL A 47 1.35 -15.77 14.32
C VAL A 47 1.12 -14.50 15.12
N ASN A 48 0.43 -14.63 16.26
CA ASN A 48 0.07 -13.54 17.16
C ASN A 48 0.77 -13.70 18.50
N CYS A 49 1.67 -12.79 18.80
CA CYS A 49 2.33 -12.64 20.08
C CYS A 49 1.62 -11.50 20.82
N SER A 50 1.08 -11.79 22.01
CA SER A 50 0.40 -10.77 22.81
C SER A 50 0.87 -10.80 24.25
N TYR A 51 0.92 -9.64 24.86
CA TYR A 51 1.26 -9.44 26.25
C TYR A 51 0.18 -8.61 26.93
N THR A 52 -0.37 -9.13 28.03
CA THR A 52 -1.34 -8.41 28.85
C THR A 52 -0.70 -8.14 30.20
N HIS A 53 -0.59 -6.87 30.56
CA HIS A 53 -0.12 -6.48 31.88
C HIS A 53 -1.06 -7.05 32.96
N SER A 54 -0.49 -7.68 33.98
CA SER A 54 -1.24 -8.18 35.13
C SER A 54 -0.44 -7.99 36.40
N ASN A 55 -1.10 -7.86 37.56
CA ASN A 55 -0.39 -7.74 38.84
C ASN A 55 0.49 -8.96 39.17
N THR A 56 0.28 -10.08 38.45
CA THR A 56 1.02 -11.33 38.61
C THR A 56 2.13 -11.52 37.57
N SER A 57 2.24 -10.67 36.55
CA SER A 57 3.31 -10.79 35.54
C SER A 57 4.66 -10.40 36.14
N ARG A 58 5.73 -11.10 35.77
CA ARG A 58 7.09 -10.73 36.22
C ARG A 58 7.56 -9.46 35.53
N VAL A 59 7.16 -9.28 34.27
CA VAL A 59 7.34 -8.02 33.54
C VAL A 59 6.31 -7.02 34.07
N GLN A 60 6.78 -5.89 34.58
CA GLN A 60 5.93 -4.84 35.13
C GLN A 60 5.87 -3.66 34.16
N VAL A 61 7.02 -3.27 33.64
CA VAL A 61 7.13 -2.33 32.52
C VAL A 61 7.62 -3.07 31.29
N LEU A 62 6.78 -3.18 30.26
CA LEU A 62 7.15 -3.79 28.99
C LEU A 62 8.02 -2.83 28.18
N ILE A 63 9.16 -3.31 27.69
CA ILE A 63 10.08 -2.55 26.82
C ILE A 63 9.95 -3.00 25.37
N SER A 64 9.87 -4.31 25.15
CA SER A 64 9.87 -4.89 23.80
C SER A 64 9.19 -6.24 23.74
N LEU A 65 8.63 -6.54 22.56
CA LEU A 65 8.19 -7.87 22.16
C LEU A 65 9.09 -8.37 21.04
N PHE A 66 9.57 -9.61 21.18
CA PHE A 66 10.30 -10.34 20.16
C PHE A 66 9.53 -11.58 19.74
N LEU A 67 9.48 -11.82 18.43
CA LEU A 67 9.03 -13.07 17.88
C LEU A 67 10.23 -13.72 17.21
N SER A 68 10.54 -14.93 17.65
CA SER A 68 11.69 -15.69 17.20
C SER A 68 11.24 -17.04 16.67
N TRP A 69 11.99 -17.60 15.73
CA TRP A 69 11.69 -18.86 15.07
C TRP A 69 12.88 -19.82 15.10
N SER A 70 12.61 -21.13 15.14
CA SER A 70 13.62 -22.19 15.05
C SER A 70 13.10 -23.36 14.22
N ASN A 71 13.92 -23.87 13.31
CA ASN A 71 13.64 -25.09 12.56
C ASN A 71 14.19 -26.37 13.21
N ASP A 72 14.93 -26.23 14.32
CA ASP A 72 15.58 -27.35 14.99
C ASP A 72 14.84 -27.71 16.29
N SER A 73 14.77 -29.01 16.55
CA SER A 73 14.43 -29.60 17.84
C SER A 73 15.26 -29.07 19.02
N THR A 74 16.47 -28.56 18.75
CA THR A 74 17.32 -27.91 19.77
C THR A 74 16.83 -26.53 20.20
N GLN A 75 15.82 -25.97 19.51
CA GLN A 75 15.19 -24.68 19.84
C GLN A 75 16.18 -23.51 19.92
N GLN A 76 17.18 -23.50 19.04
CA GLN A 76 18.00 -22.30 18.83
C GLN A 76 17.19 -21.30 18.01
N PHE A 77 16.68 -20.26 18.69
CA PHE A 77 15.80 -19.27 18.09
C PHE A 77 16.57 -18.13 17.43
N GLN A 78 16.09 -17.71 16.26
CA GLN A 78 16.49 -16.49 15.58
C GLN A 78 15.31 -15.51 15.55
N ASP A 79 15.56 -14.24 15.84
CA ASP A 79 14.51 -13.22 15.80
C ASP A 79 14.02 -12.98 14.37
N VAL A 80 12.71 -13.07 14.19
CA VAL A 80 12.02 -12.84 12.90
C VAL A 80 11.25 -11.53 12.91
N ALA A 81 10.91 -11.00 14.08
CA ALA A 81 10.36 -9.66 14.24
C ALA A 81 10.54 -9.11 15.65
N SER A 82 10.54 -7.79 15.74
CA SER A 82 10.58 -7.06 17.02
C SER A 82 9.76 -5.78 16.98
N ILE A 83 9.24 -5.38 18.13
CA ILE A 83 8.64 -4.07 18.36
C ILE A 83 9.01 -3.61 19.78
N ASN A 84 9.25 -2.31 19.95
CA ASN A 84 9.65 -1.75 21.25
C ASN A 84 8.93 -0.41 21.53
N VAL A 85 9.08 0.09 22.76
CA VAL A 85 8.49 1.36 23.23
C VAL A 85 8.94 2.59 22.42
N PHE A 86 10.07 2.52 21.72
CA PHE A 86 10.58 3.60 20.87
C PHE A 86 10.01 3.58 19.45
N SER A 87 9.21 2.57 19.11
CA SER A 87 8.65 2.36 17.78
C SER A 87 7.43 3.26 17.52
N HIS A 88 7.42 4.52 18.00
CA HIS A 88 6.30 5.47 18.02
C HIS A 88 5.53 5.56 16.67
N GLY A 89 4.52 4.71 16.48
CA GLY A 89 3.75 4.62 15.22
C GLY A 89 4.52 4.01 14.03
N HIS A 90 5.71 3.46 14.26
CA HIS A 90 6.49 2.76 13.24
C HIS A 90 6.05 1.30 13.09
N PRO A 91 6.09 0.74 11.86
CA PRO A 91 5.74 -0.67 11.64
C PRO A 91 6.70 -1.60 12.40
N VAL A 92 6.18 -2.77 12.77
CA VAL A 92 6.97 -3.87 13.36
C VAL A 92 8.25 -4.07 12.55
N ASN A 93 9.40 -4.15 13.24
CA ASN A 93 10.67 -4.41 12.58
C ASN A 93 10.74 -5.88 12.18
N VAL A 94 10.53 -6.15 10.89
CA VAL A 94 10.56 -7.51 10.30
C VAL A 94 11.99 -7.87 9.93
N LEU A 95 12.48 -8.98 10.49
CA LEU A 95 13.85 -9.47 10.33
C LEU A 95 13.93 -10.72 9.44
N THR A 96 12.79 -11.28 9.04
CA THR A 96 12.72 -12.42 8.12
C THR A 96 12.61 -11.97 6.66
N SER A 97 13.10 -12.80 5.74
CA SER A 97 12.81 -12.67 4.30
C SER A 97 11.45 -13.26 3.95
N GLY A 98 10.80 -12.71 2.91
CA GLY A 98 9.51 -13.18 2.37
C GLY A 98 8.38 -12.17 2.46
N ASP A 99 7.29 -12.41 1.72
CA ASP A 99 6.09 -11.58 1.72
C ASP A 99 5.29 -11.78 3.02
N VAL A 100 5.72 -11.06 4.07
CA VAL A 100 5.10 -11.05 5.39
C VAL A 100 4.54 -9.68 5.71
N MET A 101 3.27 -9.66 6.11
CA MET A 101 2.63 -8.47 6.66
C MET A 101 2.78 -8.49 8.17
N ALA A 102 3.27 -7.40 8.75
CA ALA A 102 3.44 -7.29 10.19
C ALA A 102 2.68 -6.07 10.74
N SER A 103 2.05 -6.26 11.89
CA SER A 103 1.37 -5.20 12.64
C SER A 103 1.59 -5.42 14.13
N GLY A 104 1.58 -4.34 14.91
CA GLY A 104 1.82 -4.46 16.33
C GLY A 104 1.80 -3.11 17.02
N GLU A 105 1.64 -3.16 18.32
CA GLU A 105 1.57 -1.99 19.18
C GLU A 105 2.09 -2.35 20.58
N ILE A 106 2.88 -1.44 21.15
CA ILE A 106 3.24 -1.50 22.57
C ILE A 106 2.34 -0.53 23.32
N ASN A 107 1.51 -1.08 24.21
CA ASN A 107 0.62 -0.34 25.09
C ASN A 107 1.04 -0.57 26.54
N ILE A 108 1.35 0.52 27.26
CA ILE A 108 1.83 0.51 28.64
C ILE A 108 0.73 0.26 29.69
N GLU A 109 -0.53 0.54 29.36
CA GLU A 109 -1.68 0.41 30.27
C GLU A 109 -2.65 -0.71 29.86
N GLY A 110 -2.55 -1.17 28.61
CA GLY A 110 -3.43 -2.16 28.01
C GLY A 110 -2.71 -3.42 27.53
N GLN A 111 -3.24 -4.01 26.46
CA GLN A 111 -2.64 -5.18 25.82
C GLN A 111 -1.67 -4.72 24.73
N SER A 112 -0.44 -5.23 24.78
CA SER A 112 0.55 -5.10 23.71
C SER A 112 0.46 -6.31 22.78
N TYR A 113 0.66 -6.13 21.48
CA TYR A 113 0.64 -7.24 20.55
C TYR A 113 1.57 -7.04 19.37
N MET A 114 1.92 -8.15 18.74
CA MET A 114 2.64 -8.22 17.49
C MET A 114 2.10 -9.40 16.69
N GLN A 115 1.72 -9.14 15.45
CA GLN A 115 1.15 -10.08 14.50
C GLN A 115 2.01 -10.15 13.25
N LEU A 116 2.37 -11.36 12.84
CA LEU A 116 2.95 -11.64 11.53
C LEU A 116 1.99 -12.49 10.72
N ARG A 117 1.76 -12.11 9.47
CA ARG A 117 0.90 -12.82 8.52
C ARG A 117 1.67 -13.10 7.22
N TRP A 118 1.94 -14.37 6.97
CA TRP A 118 2.50 -14.83 5.70
C TRP A 118 1.38 -15.14 4.71
N VAL A 119 1.57 -14.73 3.46
CA VAL A 119 0.72 -15.11 2.33
C VAL A 119 1.37 -16.31 1.64
N LEU A 120 0.59 -17.38 1.42
CA LEU A 120 1.05 -18.64 0.84
C LEU A 120 2.29 -19.21 1.55
N PRO A 121 2.16 -19.57 2.85
CA PRO A 121 3.27 -20.12 3.64
C PRO A 121 3.84 -21.40 3.01
N ASN A 122 5.16 -21.56 3.10
CA ASN A 122 5.87 -22.74 2.61
C ASN A 122 6.59 -23.48 3.75
N GLY A 123 7.35 -24.53 3.42
CA GLY A 123 8.05 -25.34 4.42
C GLY A 123 8.99 -24.55 5.36
N GLY A 124 9.43 -23.35 4.96
CA GLY A 124 10.27 -22.47 5.78
C GLY A 124 9.56 -21.86 7.00
N GLN A 125 8.23 -21.92 7.08
CA GLN A 125 7.47 -21.48 8.27
C GLN A 125 7.13 -22.63 9.23
N VAL A 126 7.60 -23.86 8.95
CA VAL A 126 7.44 -25.01 9.85
C VAL A 126 8.53 -24.95 10.92
N GLY A 127 8.15 -25.11 12.19
CA GLY A 127 9.09 -25.07 13.31
C GLY A 127 8.49 -24.53 14.59
N PHE A 128 9.35 -24.10 15.51
CA PHE A 128 8.96 -23.54 16.79
C PHE A 128 8.99 -22.02 16.72
N TYR A 129 7.93 -21.39 17.21
CA TYR A 129 7.86 -19.95 17.40
C TYR A 129 7.89 -19.63 18.87
N LYS A 130 8.65 -18.60 19.24
CA LYS A 130 8.76 -18.08 20.59
C LYS A 130 8.39 -16.61 20.61
N CYS A 131 7.43 -16.25 21.45
CA CYS A 131 7.06 -14.88 21.76
C CYS A 131 7.71 -14.52 23.08
N SER A 132 8.55 -13.50 23.11
CA SER A 132 9.25 -13.04 24.31
C SER A 132 8.87 -11.60 24.62
N ALA A 133 8.32 -11.38 25.81
CA ALA A 133 8.10 -10.07 26.39
C ALA A 133 9.29 -9.73 27.29
N GLU A 134 10.02 -8.69 26.92
CA GLU A 134 11.18 -8.21 27.65
C GLU A 134 10.87 -6.86 28.29
N GLY A 135 11.27 -6.72 29.55
CA GLY A 135 11.02 -5.51 30.31
C GLY A 135 11.67 -5.55 31.68
N THR A 136 11.15 -4.76 32.60
CA THR A 136 11.66 -4.69 33.96
C THR A 136 10.62 -5.11 34.99
N ASP A 137 11.09 -5.65 36.12
CA ASP A 137 10.27 -5.90 37.30
C ASP A 137 10.02 -4.60 38.10
N ASN A 138 9.29 -4.70 39.22
CA ASN A 138 8.98 -3.56 40.10
C ASN A 138 10.21 -2.91 40.78
N VAL A 139 11.38 -3.55 40.70
CA VAL A 139 12.63 -3.08 41.31
C VAL A 139 13.61 -2.57 40.23
N GLY A 140 13.30 -2.81 38.94
CA GLY A 140 14.10 -2.38 37.80
C GLY A 140 15.05 -3.45 37.25
N HIS A 141 14.94 -4.72 37.66
CA HIS A 141 15.73 -5.80 37.04
C HIS A 141 15.13 -6.21 35.70
N ASN A 142 16.00 -6.53 34.74
CA ASN A 142 15.59 -7.09 33.46
C ASN A 142 14.96 -8.47 33.65
N VAL A 143 13.77 -8.66 33.09
CA VAL A 143 12.99 -9.89 33.15
C VAL A 143 12.40 -10.21 31.79
N ILE A 144 12.30 -11.50 31.52
CA ILE A 144 11.78 -12.03 30.26
C ILE A 144 10.68 -13.05 30.58
N GLU A 145 9.53 -12.86 29.96
CA GLU A 145 8.46 -13.85 29.92
C GLU A 145 8.26 -14.31 28.49
N SER A 146 8.00 -15.60 28.28
CA SER A 146 7.87 -16.12 26.94
C SER A 146 6.91 -17.28 26.85
N ASP A 147 6.29 -17.41 25.68
CA ASP A 147 5.47 -18.55 25.29
C ASP A 147 6.00 -19.15 23.98
N VAL A 148 5.84 -20.46 23.81
CA VAL A 148 6.39 -21.22 22.67
C VAL A 148 5.32 -22.13 22.09
N ILE A 149 5.23 -22.14 20.76
CA ILE A 149 4.30 -23.00 20.03
C ILE A 149 4.98 -23.65 18.83
N GLU A 150 4.61 -24.89 18.54
CA GLU A 150 5.07 -25.64 17.37
C GLU A 150 4.06 -25.50 16.22
N VAL A 151 4.54 -25.11 15.04
CA VAL A 151 3.78 -25.04 13.80
C VAL A 151 4.17 -26.21 12.92
N LYS A 152 3.18 -27.03 12.55
CA LYS A 152 3.40 -28.27 11.77
C LYS A 152 3.02 -28.07 10.31
N GLY A 153 3.87 -28.57 9.42
CA GLY A 153 3.55 -28.69 8.00
C GLY A 153 3.01 -30.08 7.66
N LYS A 154 1.97 -30.16 6.84
CA LYS A 154 1.60 -31.41 6.19
C LYS A 154 2.52 -31.67 5.00
N THR A 155 2.94 -32.91 4.83
CA THR A 155 3.58 -33.34 3.59
C THR A 155 2.52 -33.42 2.50
N PRO A 156 2.65 -32.67 1.39
CA PRO A 156 1.64 -32.69 0.35
C PRO A 156 1.52 -34.08 -0.28
N ASP A 157 0.28 -34.58 -0.41
CA ASP A 157 -0.01 -35.80 -1.15
C ASP A 157 0.18 -35.54 -2.66
N MET A 158 0.87 -36.43 -3.36
CA MET A 158 1.06 -36.35 -4.81
C MET A 158 -0.27 -36.22 -5.57
N ASN A 159 -1.34 -36.84 -5.08
CA ASN A 159 -2.67 -36.68 -5.68
C ASN A 159 -3.25 -35.28 -5.46
N GLN A 160 -3.00 -34.68 -4.29
CA GLN A 160 -3.41 -33.30 -4.00
C GLN A 160 -2.64 -32.30 -4.85
N LEU A 161 -1.35 -32.55 -5.10
CA LEU A 161 -0.55 -31.75 -6.02
C LEU A 161 -1.12 -31.79 -7.46
N LEU A 162 -1.48 -32.98 -7.95
CA LEU A 162 -2.10 -33.13 -9.26
C LEU A 162 -3.46 -32.42 -9.35
N LEU A 163 -4.27 -32.48 -8.29
CA LEU A 163 -5.56 -31.77 -8.22
C LEU A 163 -5.36 -30.25 -8.18
N ALA A 164 -4.38 -29.75 -7.42
CA ALA A 164 -4.04 -28.33 -7.36
C ALA A 164 -3.58 -27.82 -8.73
N ILE A 165 -2.69 -28.56 -9.42
CA ILE A 165 -2.25 -28.23 -10.78
C ILE A 165 -3.45 -28.19 -11.74
N ARG A 166 -4.34 -29.20 -11.70
CA ARG A 166 -5.55 -29.21 -12.54
C ARG A 166 -6.45 -28.00 -12.27
N ASN A 167 -6.66 -27.64 -11.00
CA ASN A 167 -7.46 -26.48 -10.63
C ASN A 167 -6.83 -25.17 -11.14
N ILE A 168 -5.51 -25.02 -11.03
CA ILE A 168 -4.77 -23.87 -11.57
C ILE A 168 -4.93 -23.82 -13.09
N THR A 169 -4.74 -24.94 -13.81
CA THR A 169 -4.90 -24.95 -15.28
C THR A 169 -6.33 -24.60 -15.71
N PHE A 170 -7.34 -25.02 -14.94
CA PHE A 170 -8.72 -24.68 -15.22
C PHE A 170 -9.01 -23.19 -14.99
N ARG A 171 -8.54 -22.64 -13.87
CA ARG A 171 -8.65 -21.20 -13.57
C ARG A 171 -7.90 -20.35 -14.58
N GLN A 172 -6.69 -20.75 -14.97
CA GLN A 172 -5.91 -20.08 -16.00
C GLN A 172 -6.69 -20.01 -17.30
N LYS A 173 -7.26 -21.14 -17.76
CA LYS A 173 -8.07 -21.18 -18.96
C LYS A 173 -9.30 -20.26 -18.87
N ALA A 174 -9.99 -20.27 -17.73
CA ALA A 174 -11.14 -19.39 -17.50
C ALA A 174 -10.72 -17.89 -17.51
N THR A 175 -9.57 -17.55 -16.92
CA THR A 175 -9.02 -16.19 -16.96
C THR A 175 -8.63 -15.78 -18.37
N GLU A 176 -8.03 -16.67 -19.16
CA GLU A 176 -7.70 -16.43 -20.57
C GLU A 176 -8.98 -16.20 -21.40
N GLU A 177 -10.03 -16.99 -21.19
CA GLU A 177 -11.34 -16.80 -21.83
C GLU A 177 -11.97 -15.45 -21.48
N ASN A 178 -11.97 -15.08 -20.19
CA ASN A 178 -12.44 -13.78 -19.72
C ASN A 178 -11.63 -12.61 -20.31
N LEU A 179 -10.31 -12.77 -20.46
CA LEU A 179 -9.44 -11.77 -21.06
C LEU A 179 -9.77 -11.56 -22.53
N GLU A 180 -9.98 -12.64 -23.29
CA GLU A 180 -10.36 -12.58 -24.69
C GLU A 180 -11.76 -12.01 -24.89
N GLU A 181 -12.69 -12.26 -23.97
CA GLU A 181 -13.99 -11.60 -23.96
C GLU A 181 -13.85 -10.09 -23.68
N LEU A 182 -13.08 -9.71 -22.66
CA LEU A 182 -12.85 -8.31 -22.34
C LEU A 182 -12.20 -7.56 -23.52
N LYS A 183 -11.21 -8.17 -24.19
CA LYS A 183 -10.60 -7.62 -25.41
C LYS A 183 -11.61 -7.43 -26.55
N ARG A 184 -12.52 -8.39 -26.75
CA ARG A 184 -13.61 -8.27 -27.74
C ARG A 184 -14.56 -7.14 -27.38
N ASN A 185 -14.93 -7.02 -26.10
CA ASN A 185 -15.78 -5.94 -25.62
C ASN A 185 -15.11 -4.57 -25.82
N ILE A 186 -13.83 -4.42 -25.45
CA ILE A 186 -13.05 -3.19 -25.70
C ILE A 186 -13.01 -2.86 -27.19
N SER A 187 -12.77 -3.85 -28.04
CA SER A 187 -12.71 -3.66 -29.49
C SER A 187 -14.07 -3.23 -30.06
N SER A 188 -15.16 -3.79 -29.54
CA SER A 188 -16.53 -3.38 -29.91
C SER A 188 -16.84 -1.95 -29.44
N LEU A 189 -16.49 -1.59 -28.20
CA LEU A 189 -16.63 -0.24 -27.66
C LEU A 189 -15.79 0.79 -28.43
N ALA A 190 -14.56 0.44 -28.80
CA ALA A 190 -13.70 1.28 -29.65
C ALA A 190 -14.34 1.51 -31.03
N SER A 191 -14.90 0.46 -31.65
CA SER A 191 -15.61 0.58 -32.93
C SER A 191 -16.92 1.37 -32.82
N GLN A 192 -17.61 1.29 -31.68
CA GLN A 192 -18.84 2.03 -31.41
C GLN A 192 -18.54 3.51 -31.13
N SER A 193 -17.44 3.81 -30.43
CA SER A 193 -16.92 5.17 -30.24
C SER A 193 -16.56 5.83 -31.58
N CYS A 194 -15.93 5.09 -32.51
CA CYS A 194 -15.63 5.59 -33.86
C CYS A 194 -16.88 5.81 -34.75
N ASN A 195 -17.99 5.14 -34.44
CA ASN A 195 -19.27 5.28 -35.17
C ASN A 195 -20.25 6.25 -34.48
N SER A 196 -19.90 6.81 -33.32
CA SER A 196 -20.69 7.87 -32.71
C SER A 196 -20.58 9.13 -33.57
N THR A 197 -21.64 9.42 -34.31
CA THR A 197 -21.82 10.66 -35.07
C THR A 197 -21.76 11.93 -34.20
N GLU A 198 -21.78 11.81 -32.87
CA GLU A 198 -21.52 12.94 -31.95
C GLU A 198 -20.04 13.32 -31.85
N ILE A 199 -19.08 12.41 -32.07
CA ILE A 199 -17.64 12.72 -31.96
C ILE A 199 -17.11 13.38 -33.26
N GLN A 200 -17.70 13.05 -34.41
CA GLN A 200 -17.33 13.68 -35.69
C GLN A 200 -17.76 15.15 -35.80
N SER A 201 -18.68 15.62 -34.96
CA SER A 201 -19.08 17.04 -34.90
C SER A 201 -18.24 17.90 -33.96
N VAL A 202 -17.36 17.32 -33.13
CA VAL A 202 -16.63 18.06 -32.08
C VAL A 202 -15.17 18.35 -32.46
N ILE A 203 -14.58 17.60 -33.41
CA ILE A 203 -13.19 17.83 -33.82
C ILE A 203 -13.11 17.86 -35.35
N SER A 204 -12.80 19.04 -35.90
CA SER A 204 -12.56 19.19 -37.33
C SER A 204 -11.41 18.27 -37.79
N PRO A 205 -11.49 17.66 -38.99
CA PRO A 205 -10.45 16.77 -39.51
C PRO A 205 -9.02 17.37 -39.53
N SER A 206 -8.90 18.70 -39.51
CA SER A 206 -7.63 19.43 -39.40
C SER A 206 -6.95 19.30 -38.04
N ASN A 207 -7.72 19.12 -36.96
CA ASN A 207 -7.17 19.07 -35.60
C ASN A 207 -6.59 17.69 -35.27
N LEU A 208 -7.14 16.61 -35.85
CA LEU A 208 -6.64 15.24 -35.66
C LEU A 208 -5.27 15.00 -36.32
N THR A 209 -5.05 15.56 -37.52
CA THR A 209 -3.75 15.47 -38.21
C THR A 209 -2.68 16.30 -37.50
N TRP A 210 -3.05 17.46 -36.96
CA TRP A 210 -2.14 18.28 -36.15
C TRP A 210 -1.76 17.58 -34.84
N LEU A 211 -2.74 17.03 -34.12
CA LEU A 211 -2.51 16.35 -32.83
C LEU A 211 -1.61 15.12 -32.98
N SER A 212 -1.85 14.29 -33.99
CA SER A 212 -1.00 13.11 -34.26
C SER A 212 0.43 13.46 -34.69
N ALA A 213 0.64 14.65 -35.27
CA ALA A 213 1.98 15.12 -35.63
C ALA A 213 2.76 15.69 -34.42
N ASN A 214 2.06 16.31 -33.47
CA ASN A 214 2.67 17.17 -32.45
C ASN A 214 2.51 16.71 -31.00
N ALA A 215 1.63 15.75 -30.70
CA ALA A 215 1.48 15.16 -29.36
C ALA A 215 2.17 13.79 -29.28
N LEU A 216 2.86 13.51 -28.17
CA LEU A 216 3.37 12.18 -27.85
C LEU A 216 2.24 11.23 -27.47
N THR A 217 1.25 11.74 -26.73
CA THR A 217 0.05 11.01 -26.33
C THR A 217 -1.03 11.99 -25.86
N TYR A 218 -2.24 11.49 -25.66
CA TYR A 218 -3.31 12.19 -24.95
C TYR A 218 -4.00 11.23 -23.97
N LEU A 219 -4.57 11.77 -22.90
CA LEU A 219 -5.35 11.03 -21.91
C LEU A 219 -6.69 11.73 -21.67
N TYR A 220 -7.75 10.95 -21.50
CA TYR A 220 -9.06 11.44 -21.09
C TYR A 220 -9.30 11.06 -19.63
N SER A 221 -9.60 12.04 -18.78
CA SER A 221 -10.01 11.81 -17.39
C SER A 221 -11.00 12.90 -16.97
N ASN A 222 -12.08 12.54 -16.29
CA ASN A 222 -13.00 13.51 -15.67
C ASN A 222 -13.48 14.68 -16.56
N GLN A 223 -13.81 14.43 -17.84
CA GLN A 223 -14.23 15.45 -18.83
C GLN A 223 -13.12 16.41 -19.30
N GLU A 224 -11.88 16.13 -18.92
CA GLU A 224 -10.69 16.84 -19.36
C GLU A 224 -9.87 15.97 -20.33
N VAL A 225 -9.15 16.63 -21.24
CA VAL A 225 -8.17 15.99 -22.12
C VAL A 225 -6.79 16.56 -21.83
N TYR A 226 -5.87 15.68 -21.47
CA TYR A 226 -4.48 16.03 -21.29
C TYR A 226 -3.65 15.69 -22.52
N TYR A 227 -2.70 16.54 -22.88
CA TYR A 227 -1.81 16.37 -24.03
C TYR A 227 -0.36 16.59 -23.63
N LEU A 228 0.51 15.66 -23.98
CA LEU A 228 1.95 15.83 -23.83
C LEU A 228 2.56 16.18 -25.18
N SER A 229 3.26 17.30 -25.26
CA SER A 229 3.91 17.74 -26.51
C SER A 229 4.99 16.77 -26.95
N LYS A 230 5.24 16.71 -28.26
CA LYS A 230 6.39 16.00 -28.86
C LYS A 230 7.60 16.90 -29.04
N GLN A 231 7.35 18.18 -29.30
CA GLN A 231 8.38 19.21 -29.29
C GLN A 231 8.67 19.66 -27.86
N GLN A 232 9.91 20.05 -27.61
CA GLN A 232 10.34 20.70 -26.37
C GLN A 232 10.56 22.20 -26.61
N PHE A 233 10.46 22.99 -25.55
CA PHE A 233 10.46 24.45 -25.60
C PHE A 233 11.47 25.03 -24.62
N HIS A 234 12.15 26.09 -25.02
CA HIS A 234 13.05 26.86 -24.16
C HIS A 234 12.29 27.74 -23.16
N ASN A 235 11.07 28.15 -23.51
CA ASN A 235 10.27 29.13 -22.79
C ASN A 235 8.87 28.60 -22.50
N VAL A 236 8.39 28.81 -21.28
CA VAL A 236 7.03 28.47 -20.84
C VAL A 236 5.96 29.19 -21.69
N SER A 237 6.19 30.42 -22.14
CA SER A 237 5.25 31.16 -22.99
C SER A 237 5.00 30.45 -24.31
N ASN A 238 6.05 29.91 -24.95
CA ASN A 238 5.89 29.13 -26.18
C ASN A 238 5.17 27.80 -25.91
N SER A 239 5.35 27.23 -24.72
CA SER A 239 4.64 26.02 -24.29
C SER A 239 3.16 26.30 -24.07
N GLN A 240 2.84 27.46 -23.50
CA GLN A 240 1.48 27.96 -23.33
C GLN A 240 0.81 28.20 -24.69
N GLU A 241 1.46 28.91 -25.61
CA GLU A 241 0.97 29.13 -26.98
C GLU A 241 0.72 27.81 -27.73
N PHE A 242 1.57 26.80 -27.51
CA PHE A 242 1.37 25.46 -28.03
C PHE A 242 0.08 24.83 -27.50
N CYS A 243 -0.16 24.89 -26.19
CA CYS A 243 -1.39 24.37 -25.59
C CYS A 243 -2.64 25.14 -26.04
N GLU A 244 -2.53 26.46 -26.23
CA GLU A 244 -3.61 27.29 -26.77
C GLU A 244 -3.95 26.93 -28.22
N SER A 245 -2.96 26.52 -29.02
CA SER A 245 -3.19 26.11 -30.41
C SER A 245 -4.05 24.85 -30.55
N ILE A 246 -4.16 24.03 -29.48
CA ILE A 246 -5.08 22.88 -29.40
C ILE A 246 -6.39 23.20 -28.66
N GLY A 247 -6.63 24.48 -28.35
CA GLY A 247 -7.80 24.93 -27.61
C GLY A 247 -7.74 24.61 -26.12
N GLY A 248 -6.55 24.32 -25.58
CA GLY A 248 -6.29 24.08 -24.17
C GLY A 248 -5.33 25.14 -23.58
N TYR A 249 -4.67 24.79 -22.50
CA TYR A 249 -3.67 25.61 -21.81
C TYR A 249 -2.70 24.71 -21.05
N LEU A 250 -1.59 25.25 -20.52
CA LEU A 250 -0.70 24.44 -19.68
C LEU A 250 -1.45 23.96 -18.42
N ILE A 251 -1.24 22.70 -18.06
CA ILE A 251 -1.98 22.01 -17.01
C ILE A 251 -1.97 22.75 -15.66
N GLU A 252 -3.12 22.82 -15.01
CA GLU A 252 -3.33 23.38 -13.69
C GLU A 252 -3.68 22.28 -12.68
N ILE A 253 -2.65 21.60 -12.17
CA ILE A 253 -2.82 20.42 -11.28
C ILE A 253 -3.47 20.82 -9.94
N ASP A 254 -4.78 20.66 -9.84
CA ASP A 254 -5.59 21.14 -8.72
C ASP A 254 -5.49 20.24 -7.48
N ASP A 255 -5.39 18.92 -7.69
CA ASP A 255 -5.40 17.95 -6.60
C ASP A 255 -4.57 16.67 -6.89
N VAL A 256 -4.52 15.80 -5.87
CA VAL A 256 -3.79 14.53 -5.94
C VAL A 256 -4.39 13.56 -6.98
N THR A 257 -5.69 13.61 -7.23
CA THR A 257 -6.37 12.73 -8.19
C THR A 257 -5.94 13.07 -9.61
N GLU A 258 -5.91 14.36 -9.93
CA GLU A 258 -5.41 14.86 -11.20
C GLU A 258 -3.93 14.55 -11.39
N TYR A 259 -3.11 14.83 -10.38
CA TYR A 259 -1.69 14.50 -10.39
C TYR A 259 -1.44 13.03 -10.70
N MET A 260 -2.17 12.12 -10.03
CA MET A 260 -2.04 10.69 -10.27
C MET A 260 -2.54 10.26 -11.66
N SER A 261 -3.51 10.98 -12.23
CA SER A 261 -4.08 10.67 -13.56
C SER A 261 -3.10 10.93 -14.70
N ILE A 262 -2.18 11.89 -14.56
CA ILE A 262 -1.22 12.27 -15.61
C ILE A 262 0.07 11.43 -15.59
N LEU A 263 0.41 10.78 -14.46
CA LEU A 263 1.66 10.02 -14.32
C LEU A 263 1.88 8.94 -15.40
N PRO A 264 0.86 8.15 -15.81
CA PRO A 264 1.03 7.16 -16.86
C PRO A 264 1.50 7.77 -18.19
N MET A 265 1.04 8.97 -18.53
CA MET A 265 1.47 9.67 -19.75
C MET A 265 2.92 10.15 -19.66
N LEU A 266 3.32 10.66 -18.51
CA LEU A 266 4.70 11.11 -18.30
C LEU A 266 5.71 9.96 -18.41
N SER A 267 5.30 8.73 -18.03
CA SER A 267 6.14 7.53 -18.15
C SER A 267 6.58 7.17 -19.58
N LEU A 268 5.97 7.79 -20.61
CA LEU A 268 6.37 7.63 -22.01
C LEU A 268 7.68 8.36 -22.34
N ILE A 269 8.05 9.37 -21.55
CA ILE A 269 9.34 10.06 -21.66
C ILE A 269 10.40 9.17 -21.01
N ARG A 270 11.44 8.78 -21.76
CA ARG A 270 12.46 7.80 -21.30
C ARG A 270 13.79 8.41 -20.87
N ASN A 271 13.94 9.74 -20.95
CA ASN A 271 15.20 10.43 -20.70
C ASN A 271 15.25 10.97 -19.26
N LEU A 272 16.14 10.44 -18.43
CA LEU A 272 16.17 10.69 -16.98
C LEU A 272 16.32 12.16 -16.54
N SER A 273 16.67 13.09 -17.43
CA SER A 273 16.87 14.52 -17.10
C SER A 273 15.81 15.45 -17.69
N GLU A 274 14.67 14.91 -18.12
CA GLU A 274 13.60 15.72 -18.73
C GLU A 274 12.73 16.41 -17.69
N MET A 275 12.37 17.64 -18.00
CA MET A 275 11.34 18.39 -17.28
C MET A 275 10.15 18.67 -18.21
N VAL A 276 8.99 18.87 -17.60
CA VAL A 276 7.74 19.20 -18.30
C VAL A 276 7.15 20.44 -17.68
N TYR A 277 6.95 21.49 -18.48
CA TYR A 277 6.29 22.71 -18.04
C TYR A 277 4.82 22.45 -17.66
N THR A 278 4.39 23.12 -16.59
CA THR A 278 3.00 23.18 -16.12
C THR A 278 2.52 24.64 -16.10
N GLY A 279 1.25 24.84 -15.77
CA GLY A 279 0.64 26.16 -15.67
C GLY A 279 1.05 26.96 -14.43
N GLY A 280 1.82 26.40 -13.48
CA GLY A 280 2.16 27.10 -12.24
C GLY A 280 3.25 28.17 -12.38
N THR A 281 3.06 29.31 -11.70
CA THR A 281 4.02 30.43 -11.70
C THR A 281 3.98 31.29 -10.44
N GLU A 282 5.09 31.99 -10.18
CA GLU A 282 5.19 33.10 -9.22
C GLU A 282 5.54 34.45 -9.89
N GLU A 283 5.56 34.55 -11.24
CA GLU A 283 6.04 35.75 -11.95
C GLU A 283 5.25 37.03 -11.63
N HIS A 284 4.00 36.90 -11.17
CA HIS A 284 3.08 38.02 -10.96
C HIS A 284 2.62 38.18 -9.50
N SER A 285 3.13 37.34 -8.59
CA SER A 285 2.75 37.32 -7.19
C SER A 285 3.91 36.81 -6.34
N GLU A 286 4.72 37.75 -5.83
CA GLU A 286 5.87 37.42 -4.97
C GLU A 286 5.42 36.53 -3.80
N ASN A 287 6.05 35.36 -3.68
CA ASN A 287 5.80 34.30 -2.68
C ASN A 287 4.41 33.65 -2.72
N HIS A 288 3.70 33.71 -3.85
CA HIS A 288 2.45 32.97 -4.02
C HIS A 288 2.40 32.35 -5.41
N TRP A 289 2.39 31.03 -5.45
CA TRP A 289 2.15 30.25 -6.67
C TRP A 289 0.69 30.38 -7.12
N VAL A 290 0.53 30.77 -8.37
CA VAL A 290 -0.77 30.82 -9.06
C VAL A 290 -0.69 30.07 -10.37
N PHE A 291 -1.83 29.64 -10.87
CA PHE A 291 -1.91 29.14 -12.23
C PHE A 291 -2.01 30.29 -13.24
N ARG A 292 -1.27 30.16 -14.35
CA ARG A 292 -1.15 31.20 -15.38
C ARG A 292 -2.46 31.50 -16.09
N THR A 293 -3.30 30.50 -16.32
CA THR A 293 -4.50 30.66 -17.15
C THR A 293 -5.71 31.05 -16.31
N SER A 294 -6.01 30.34 -15.22
CA SER A 294 -7.14 30.65 -14.34
C SER A 294 -6.86 31.75 -13.33
N GLY A 295 -5.58 32.02 -13.02
CA GLY A 295 -5.17 32.95 -11.96
C GLY A 295 -5.47 32.44 -10.54
N ARG A 296 -5.95 31.20 -10.39
CA ARG A 296 -6.23 30.60 -9.09
C ARG A 296 -4.93 30.32 -8.33
N SER A 297 -4.97 30.42 -7.01
CA SER A 297 -3.86 30.00 -6.16
C SER A 297 -3.69 28.48 -6.21
N ILE A 298 -2.44 28.02 -6.32
CA ILE A 298 -2.14 26.60 -6.29
C ILE A 298 -2.22 26.10 -4.85
N THR A 299 -3.10 25.12 -4.61
CA THR A 299 -3.29 24.53 -3.27
C THR A 299 -2.63 23.18 -3.09
N PHE A 300 -2.31 22.49 -4.19
CA PHE A 300 -1.68 21.18 -4.18
C PHE A 300 -0.23 21.28 -4.65
N PHE A 301 0.69 20.73 -3.84
CA PHE A 301 2.09 20.59 -4.22
C PHE A 301 2.61 19.20 -3.89
N ASN A 302 3.37 18.63 -4.83
CA ASN A 302 4.16 17.42 -4.62
C ASN A 302 5.64 17.70 -4.93
N TRP A 303 6.25 18.58 -4.14
CA TRP A 303 7.62 19.05 -4.33
C TRP A 303 8.67 17.92 -4.28
N ARG A 304 9.74 18.05 -5.07
CA ARG A 304 10.93 17.19 -4.95
C ARG A 304 11.68 17.46 -3.65
N SER A 305 12.44 16.47 -3.18
CA SER A 305 13.32 16.63 -2.01
C SER A 305 14.53 17.52 -2.33
N GLY A 306 14.99 18.30 -1.35
CA GLY A 306 16.21 19.11 -1.48
C GLY A 306 16.05 20.34 -2.38
N GLN A 307 14.87 20.94 -2.39
CA GLN A 307 14.67 22.24 -3.01
C GLN A 307 15.04 23.33 -2.01
N ASP A 308 16.22 23.93 -2.19
CA ASP A 308 16.61 25.14 -1.47
C ASP A 308 15.92 26.33 -2.15
N PHE A 309 14.97 26.97 -1.47
CA PHE A 309 14.23 28.16 -1.90
C PHE A 309 15.13 29.42 -1.95
N SER A 310 16.29 29.33 -2.60
CA SER A 310 17.16 30.48 -2.80
C SER A 310 16.62 31.29 -3.99
N ASN A 311 16.15 32.51 -3.72
CA ASN A 311 15.58 33.52 -4.64
C ASN A 311 16.41 33.79 -5.92
N GLN A 312 16.53 32.83 -6.83
CA GLN A 312 17.36 32.91 -8.05
C GLN A 312 16.52 33.04 -9.34
N GLY A 313 15.24 33.41 -9.24
CA GLY A 313 14.38 33.65 -10.41
C GLY A 313 13.76 32.41 -11.03
N TYR A 314 13.58 31.35 -10.24
CA TYR A 314 12.87 30.14 -10.64
C TYR A 314 11.34 30.29 -10.49
N ASN A 315 10.74 31.14 -11.31
CA ASN A 315 9.32 31.53 -11.15
C ASN A 315 8.33 30.63 -11.91
N CYS A 316 8.77 29.45 -12.35
CA CYS A 316 7.98 28.49 -13.12
C CYS A 316 7.95 27.11 -12.47
N LEU A 317 6.79 26.46 -12.57
CA LEU A 317 6.58 25.11 -12.04
C LEU A 317 6.73 24.08 -13.16
N ALA A 318 7.54 23.05 -12.91
CA ALA A 318 7.70 21.92 -13.82
C ALA A 318 7.66 20.59 -13.06
N LEU A 319 7.37 19.51 -13.78
CA LEU A 319 7.52 18.13 -13.30
C LEU A 319 8.87 17.58 -13.74
N PHE A 320 9.59 16.93 -12.83
CA PHE A 320 10.97 16.49 -13.09
C PHE A 320 11.11 14.96 -13.04
N GLN A 321 11.51 14.37 -14.17
CA GLN A 321 11.66 12.92 -14.31
C GLN A 321 12.62 12.29 -13.29
N GLU A 322 13.76 12.94 -13.02
CA GLU A 322 14.79 12.43 -12.11
C GLU A 322 14.27 12.25 -10.68
N TYR A 323 13.18 12.93 -10.32
CA TYR A 323 12.55 12.90 -9.00
C TYR A 323 11.13 12.32 -9.07
N ASP A 324 10.92 11.29 -9.89
CA ASP A 324 9.64 10.59 -10.03
C ASP A 324 8.46 11.53 -10.40
N TRP A 325 8.72 12.49 -11.29
CA TRP A 325 7.76 13.51 -11.73
C TRP A 325 7.22 14.38 -10.59
N LYS A 326 8.01 14.56 -9.52
CA LYS A 326 7.73 15.57 -8.50
C LYS A 326 7.89 16.97 -9.07
N MET A 327 7.17 17.90 -8.44
CA MET A 327 7.18 19.31 -8.78
C MET A 327 8.52 19.93 -8.41
N ALA A 328 9.01 20.81 -9.28
CA ALA A 328 10.24 21.54 -9.10
C ALA A 328 10.10 22.96 -9.64
N GLU A 329 10.71 23.90 -8.94
CA GLU A 329 10.99 25.24 -9.46
C GLU A 329 11.97 25.15 -10.63
N THR A 330 11.67 25.90 -11.68
CA THR A 330 12.53 26.03 -12.86
C THR A 330 12.47 27.45 -13.43
N PHE A 331 13.41 27.75 -14.33
CA PHE A 331 13.41 29.01 -15.06
C PHE A 331 12.26 29.01 -16.07
N CYS A 332 11.56 30.13 -16.18
CA CYS A 332 10.52 30.30 -17.20
C CYS A 332 11.09 30.39 -18.62
N SER A 333 12.37 30.74 -18.74
CA SER A 333 13.11 30.74 -20.00
C SER A 333 14.53 30.22 -19.74
N THR A 334 14.95 29.23 -20.52
CA THR A 334 16.28 28.63 -20.44
C THR A 334 17.04 28.79 -21.75
N GLN A 335 18.36 28.90 -21.71
CA GLN A 335 19.20 29.05 -22.91
C GLN A 335 19.70 27.71 -23.46
N PHE A 336 19.88 26.71 -22.59
CA PHE A 336 20.55 25.44 -22.93
C PHE A 336 19.68 24.20 -22.78
N TYR A 337 18.51 24.34 -22.14
CA TYR A 337 17.60 23.24 -21.87
C TYR A 337 16.29 23.48 -22.60
N THR A 338 15.54 22.42 -22.86
CA THR A 338 14.20 22.50 -23.44
C THR A 338 13.31 21.52 -22.73
N TYR A 339 12.08 21.91 -22.43
CA TYR A 339 11.14 21.08 -21.67
C TYR A 339 9.91 20.77 -22.50
N TYR A 340 9.28 19.62 -22.26
CA TYR A 340 7.98 19.33 -22.86
C TYR A 340 6.90 20.24 -22.27
N ALA A 341 5.78 20.36 -22.97
CA ALA A 341 4.59 21.03 -22.49
C ALA A 341 3.53 19.98 -22.15
N LEU A 342 2.95 20.08 -20.95
CA LEU A 342 1.78 19.32 -20.57
C LEU A 342 0.56 20.24 -20.59
N CYS A 343 -0.35 19.96 -21.50
CA CYS A 343 -1.56 20.74 -21.71
C CYS A 343 -2.78 20.04 -21.14
N GLU A 344 -3.79 20.82 -20.75
CA GLU A 344 -5.13 20.37 -20.44
C GLU A 344 -6.18 21.13 -21.25
N ARG A 345 -7.34 20.51 -21.44
CA ARG A 345 -8.46 21.07 -22.20
C ARG A 345 -9.79 20.46 -21.74
N SER A 346 -10.71 21.31 -21.31
CA SER A 346 -12.07 20.92 -20.97
C SER A 346 -12.88 20.58 -22.23
N ILE A 347 -13.70 19.53 -22.14
CA ILE A 347 -14.57 19.06 -23.24
C ILE A 347 -15.95 19.71 -23.19
#